data_AF-H9WN06-F1
#
_entry.id   AF-H9WN06-F1
#
_cell.length_a   1.000
_cell.length_b   1.000
_cell.length_c   1.000
_cell.angle_alpha   90.00
_cell.angle_beta   90.00
_cell.angle_gamma   90.00
#
_symmetry.space_group_name_H-M   'P 1'
#
loop_
_entity.id
_entity.type
_entity.pdbx_description
1 polymer ?
#
loop_
_entity_poly.entity_id
_entity_poly.type
_entity_poly.pdbx_seq_one_letter_code
_entity_poly.pdbx_strand_id
1 'polypeptide(L)' 'EGMERKDVMSKNVSIYKSQASALEQHAAPNCKVLVVANPANTNALILKEFAPSIPEKNVTCLTRLDHN' A
#
# COMPACT_ATOMS: atom_id res chain seq x y z
N GLU A 1 17.33 -5.48 21.13
CA GLU A 1 17.37 -6.53 20.10
C GLU A 1 16.64 -6.02 18.87
N GLY A 2 17.30 -6.02 17.71
CA GLY A 2 16.76 -5.46 16.48
C GLY A 2 15.75 -6.39 15.83
N MET A 3 14.71 -5.84 15.22
CA MET A 3 13.75 -6.62 14.43
C MET A 3 14.39 -7.00 13.10
N GLU A 4 14.35 -8.28 12.73
CA GLU A 4 14.87 -8.71 11.42
C GLU A 4 13.98 -8.19 10.29
N ARG A 5 14.55 -7.96 9.09
CA ARG A 5 13.81 -7.44 7.93
C ARG A 5 12.56 -8.28 7.60
N LYS A 6 12.63 -9.60 7.80
CA LYS A 6 11.51 -10.53 7.54
C LYS A 6 10.32 -10.28 8.47
N ASP A 7 10.59 -9.98 9.73
CA ASP A 7 9.56 -9.72 10.74
C ASP A 7 8.88 -8.37 10.50
N VAL A 8 9.67 -7.36 10.10
CA VAL A 8 9.15 -6.05 9.69
C VAL A 8 8.23 -6.17 8.47
N MET A 9 8.64 -6.96 7.47
CA MET A 9 7.83 -7.18 6.27
C MET A 9 6.52 -7.90 6.59
N SER A 10 6.56 -8.93 7.44
CA SER A 10 5.37 -9.69 7.82
C SER A 10 4.33 -8.83 8.54
N LYS A 11 4.78 -7.92 9.41
CA LYS A 11 3.91 -6.94 10.07
C LYS A 11 3.31 -5.93 9.10
N ASN A 12 4.13 -5.40 8.18
CA ASN A 12 3.67 -4.44 7.18
C ASN A 12 2.60 -5.04 6.26
N VAL A 13 2.76 -6.29 5.82
CA VAL A 13 1.77 -6.97 4.97
C VAL A 13 0.41 -7.04 5.66
N SER A 14 0.36 -7.40 6.94
CA SER A 14 -0.90 -7.48 7.70
C SER A 14 -1.62 -6.11 7.79
N ILE A 15 -0.85 -5.04 8.03
CA ILE A 15 -1.37 -3.67 8.10
C ILE A 15 -1.92 -3.22 6.73
N TYR A 16 -1.16 -3.44 5.65
CA TYR A 16 -1.59 -3.00 4.32
C TYR A 16 -2.75 -3.83 3.78
N LYS A 17 -2.84 -5.11 4.14
CA LYS A 17 -3.99 -5.95 3.78
C LYS A 17 -5.27 -5.46 4.45
N SER A 18 -5.24 -5.08 5.73
CA SER A 18 -6.42 -4.55 6.41
C SER A 18 -6.86 -3.20 5.84
N GLN A 19 -5.90 -2.33 5.49
CA GLN A 19 -6.19 -1.07 4.80
C GLN A 19 -6.79 -1.28 3.41
N ALA A 20 -6.25 -2.23 2.63
CA ALA A 20 -6.78 -2.58 1.31
C ALA A 20 -8.22 -3.10 1.40
N SER A 21 -8.51 -4.00 2.34
CA SER A 21 -9.89 -4.48 2.57
C SER A 21 -10.86 -3.36 2.95
N ALA A 22 -10.42 -2.38 3.76
CA ALA A 22 -11.25 -1.25 4.13
C ALA A 22 -11.52 -0.32 2.93
N LEU A 23 -10.53 -0.10 2.08
CA LEU A 23 -10.68 0.67 0.85
C LEU A 23 -11.61 -0.05 -0.14
N GLU A 24 -11.46 -1.36 -0.33
CA GLU A 24 -12.32 -2.18 -1.18
C GLU A 24 -13.81 -2.08 -0.79
N GLN A 25 -14.10 -2.04 0.51
CA GLN A 25 -15.48 -2.03 1.02
C GLN A 25 -16.14 -0.65 1.03
N HIS A 26 -15.35 0.41 1.17
CA HIS A 26 -15.88 1.73 1.54
C HIS A 26 -15.38 2.88 0.67
N ALA A 27 -14.33 2.70 -0.12
CA ALA A 27 -13.81 3.78 -0.94
C ALA A 27 -14.73 4.06 -2.13
N ALA A 28 -14.72 5.32 -2.58
CA ALA A 28 -15.39 5.68 -3.83
C ALA A 28 -14.78 4.88 -5.00
N PRO A 29 -15.57 4.47 -6.01
CA PRO A 29 -15.08 3.69 -7.15
C PRO A 29 -13.91 4.30 -7.93
N ASN A 30 -13.69 5.61 -7.82
CA ASN A 30 -12.59 6.33 -8.48
C ASN A 30 -11.65 7.02 -7.47
N CYS A 31 -11.54 6.50 -6.25
CA CYS A 31 -10.60 7.03 -5.27
C CYS A 31 -9.15 6.97 -5.79
N LYS A 32 -8.31 7.90 -5.33
CA LYS A 32 -6.87 7.96 -5.64
C LYS A 32 -6.08 7.65 -4.39
N VAL A 33 -5.15 6.71 -4.49
CA VAL A 33 -4.36 6.21 -3.37
C VAL A 33 -2.89 6.55 -3.60
N LEU A 34 -2.26 7.18 -2.62
CA LEU A 34 -0.84 7.51 -2.59
C LEU A 34 -0.19 6.83 -1.39
N VAL A 35 0.71 5.89 -1.64
CA VAL A 35 1.48 5.19 -0.61
C VAL A 35 2.76 5.95 -0.32
N VAL A 36 2.90 6.40 0.92
CA VAL A 36 4.07 7.15 1.40
C VAL A 36 5.00 6.29 2.27
N ALA A 37 4.45 5.29 2.98
CA ALA A 37 5.24 4.51 3.93
C ALA A 37 6.12 3.49 3.21
N ASN A 38 7.38 3.40 3.64
CA ASN A 38 8.34 2.45 3.10
C ASN A 38 8.09 1.00 3.58
N PRO A 39 8.34 0.00 2.73
CA PRO A 39 8.74 0.08 1.32
C PRO A 39 7.57 0.49 0.39
N ALA A 40 7.60 1.71 -0.16
CA ALA A 40 6.41 2.32 -0.75
C ALA A 40 5.90 1.55 -1.97
N ASN A 41 6.80 1.07 -2.83
CA ASN A 41 6.44 0.30 -4.03
C ASN A 41 5.81 -1.05 -3.67
N THR A 42 6.37 -1.79 -2.70
CA THR A 42 5.84 -3.09 -2.26
C THR A 42 4.48 -2.92 -1.57
N ASN A 43 4.35 -1.89 -0.74
CA ASN A 43 3.08 -1.57 -0.07
C ASN A 43 1.98 -1.19 -1.07
N ALA A 44 2.32 -0.45 -2.13
CA ALA A 44 1.40 -0.15 -3.23
C ALA A 44 1.00 -1.41 -4.00
N LEU A 45 1.90 -2.38 -4.18
CA LEU A 45 1.57 -3.67 -4.79
C LEU A 45 0.56 -4.44 -3.93
N ILE A 46 0.78 -4.53 -2.61
CA ILE A 46 -0.15 -5.20 -1.68
C ILE A 46 -1.56 -4.58 -1.79
N LEU A 47 -1.65 -3.26 -1.85
CA LEU A 47 -2.94 -2.56 -2.02
C LEU A 47 -3.68 -2.97 -3.30
N LYS A 48 -2.96 -3.11 -4.42
CA LYS A 48 -3.56 -3.53 -5.69
C LYS A 48 -4.09 -4.97 -5.63
N GLU A 49 -3.34 -5.88 -4.99
CA GLU A 49 -3.73 -7.29 -4.87
C GLU A 49 -4.97 -7.50 -3.98
N PHE A 50 -5.14 -6.67 -2.94
CA PHE A 50 -6.22 -6.83 -1.95
C PHE A 50 -7.38 -5.83 -2.10
N ALA A 51 -7.31 -4.88 -3.04
CA ALA A 51 -8.40 -3.95 -3.38
C ALA A 51 -8.65 -3.85 -4.91
N PRO A 52 -9.08 -4.96 -5.56
CA PRO A 52 -9.20 -5.04 -7.01
C PRO A 52 -10.30 -4.14 -7.60
N SER A 53 -11.25 -3.64 -6.79
CA SER A 53 -12.25 -2.68 -7.28
C SER A 53 -11.66 -1.32 -7.63
N ILE A 54 -10.49 -0.99 -7.07
CA ILE A 54 -9.80 0.28 -7.33
C ILE A 54 -8.99 0.12 -8.62
N PRO A 55 -9.18 0.99 -9.63
CA PRO A 55 -8.38 0.93 -10.84
C PRO A 55 -6.88 1.00 -10.53
N GLU A 56 -6.09 0.08 -11.07
CA GLU A 56 -4.65 -0.01 -10.74
C GLU A 56 -3.88 1.30 -10.96
N LYS A 57 -4.28 2.08 -11.97
CA LYS A 57 -3.72 3.40 -12.27
C LYS A 57 -3.96 4.46 -11.18
N ASN A 58 -4.87 4.20 -10.26
CA ASN A 58 -5.20 5.07 -9.15
C ASN A 58 -4.35 4.78 -7.90
N VAL A 59 -3.64 3.66 -7.86
CA VAL A 59 -2.74 3.30 -6.75
C VAL A 59 -1.30 3.64 -7.13
N THR A 60 -0.74 4.62 -6.44
CA THR A 60 0.59 5.20 -6.70
C THR A 60 1.46 5.19 -5.44
N CYS A 61 2.78 5.30 -5.59
CA CYS A 61 3.72 5.45 -4.48
C CYS A 61 4.49 6.77 -4.61
N LEU A 62 4.88 7.35 -3.47
CA LEU A 62 5.57 8.64 -3.43
C LEU A 62 7.06 8.45 -3.69
N THR A 63 7.49 8.68 -4.92
CA THR A 63 8.91 8.82 -5.29
C THR A 63 9.33 10.29 -5.46
N ARG A 64 8.39 11.21 -5.29
CA ARG A 64 8.61 12.64 -5.54
C ARG A 64 9.64 13.26 -4.57
N LEU A 65 9.79 12.71 -3.38
CA LEU A 65 10.79 13.16 -2.41
C LEU A 65 12.22 12.90 -2.91
N ASP A 66 12.43 11.78 -3.59
CA ASP A 66 13.75 11.32 -4.06
C ASP A 66 14.16 11.92 -5.43
N HIS A 67 13.28 12.70 -6.07
CA HIS A 67 13.47 13.21 -7.44
C HIS A 67 14.29 14.52 -7.50
N ASN A 68 14.98 14.91 -6.42
CA ASN A 68 15.89 16.07 -6.41
C ASN A 68 17.29 15.63 -6.01
#